data_AF-A0A151RNV3-F1
#
_entry.id   AF-A0A151RNV3-F1
#
_cell.length_a   1.000
_cell.length_b   1.000
_cell.length_c   1.000
_cell.angle_alpha   90.00
_cell.angle_beta   90.00
_cell.angle_gamma   90.00
#
_symmetry.space_group_name_H-M   'P 1'
#
loop_
_entity.id
_entity.type
_entity.pdbx_description
1 polymer ?
#
loop_
_entity_poly.entity_id
_entity_poly.type
_entity_poly.pdbx_seq_one_letter_code
_entity_poly.pdbx_strand_id
1 'polypeptide(L)'
;MRPIGLCNVSYKILTKVLSHRLQQVMDKLVHPNQCNFIPHRNSKDNVIIFQEVVHFMRYKSRRKGWMALKIDLEKVYNRLKWSFVKETLHDIYLPHKFIDIVWTCISTSNLCMLWNVISP
;
A
#
# COMPACT_ATOMS: atom_id res chain seq x y z
N MET A 1 10.87 -13.99 13.35
CA MET A 1 11.25 -12.61 13.73
C MET A 1 11.49 -11.80 12.46
N ARG A 2 10.87 -10.61 12.31
CA ARG A 2 11.23 -9.65 11.25
C ARG A 2 12.51 -8.93 11.71
N PRO A 3 13.64 -9.00 11.00
CA PRO A 3 14.82 -8.24 11.35
C PRO A 3 14.48 -6.74 11.28
N ILE A 4 14.73 -6.02 12.37
CA ILE A 4 14.58 -4.57 12.42
C ILE A 4 15.84 -4.00 11.73
N GLY A 5 15.76 -3.80 10.43
CA GLY A 5 16.82 -3.15 9.67
C GLY A 5 17.06 -1.74 10.21
N LEU A 6 18.29 -1.46 10.63
CA LEU A 6 18.76 -0.13 11.04
C LEU A 6 18.98 0.74 9.78
N CYS A 7 17.99 0.84 8.89
CA CYS A 7 18.03 1.87 7.86
C CYS A 7 18.01 3.24 8.55
N ASN A 8 19.05 4.04 8.30
CA ASN A 8 19.28 5.41 8.74
C ASN A 8 17.99 6.13 9.16
N VAL A 9 17.94 6.68 10.39
CA VAL A 9 16.81 7.50 10.87
C VAL A 9 16.40 8.55 9.83
N SER A 10 17.37 9.13 9.12
CA SER A 10 17.16 10.04 7.99
C SER A 10 16.31 9.46 6.85
N TYR A 11 16.51 8.18 6.50
CA TYR A 11 15.71 7.48 5.50
C TYR A 11 14.27 7.26 5.98
N LYS A 12 14.08 6.92 7.26
CA LYS A 12 12.73 6.79 7.86
C LYS A 12 12.00 8.13 7.89
N ILE A 13 12.70 9.22 8.19
CA ILE A 13 12.14 10.58 8.15
C ILE A 13 11.77 10.95 6.72
N LEU A 14 12.69 10.76 5.76
CA LEU A 14 12.46 11.06 4.35
C LEU A 14 11.25 10.31 3.80
N THR A 15 11.21 8.99 3.97
CA THR A 15 10.09 8.16 3.49
C THR A 15 8.76 8.54 4.16
N LYS A 16 8.77 8.93 5.44
CA LYS A 16 7.57 9.43 6.12
C LYS A 16 7.09 10.77 5.55
N VAL A 17 8.00 11.69 5.24
CA VAL A 17 7.65 12.98 4.60
C VAL A 17 7.09 12.74 3.19
N LEU A 18 7.71 11.87 2.40
CA LEU A 18 7.23 11.52 1.05
C LEU A 18 5.84 10.87 1.10
N SER A 19 5.65 9.92 2.01
CA SER A 19 4.37 9.25 2.23
C SER A 19 3.27 10.25 2.61
N HIS A 20 3.55 11.18 3.54
CA HIS A 20 2.59 12.20 3.94
C HIS A 20 2.21 13.15 2.79
N ARG A 21 3.17 13.57 1.95
CA ARG A 21 2.88 14.40 0.78
C ARG A 21 2.02 13.68 -0.26
N LEU A 22 2.33 12.40 -0.52
CA LEU A 22 1.51 11.59 -1.43
C LEU A 22 0.09 11.43 -0.88
N GLN A 23 -0.03 11.20 0.42
CA GLN A 23 -1.32 11.02 1.10
C GLN A 23 -2.29 12.18 0.88
N GLN A 24 -1.79 13.42 0.77
CA GLN A 24 -2.61 14.62 0.52
C GLN A 24 -3.31 14.62 -0.85
N VAL A 25 -2.79 13.88 -1.83
CA VAL A 25 -3.40 13.77 -3.16
C VAL A 25 -4.14 12.45 -3.37
N MET A 26 -3.86 11.43 -2.54
CA MET A 26 -4.46 10.10 -2.67
C MET A 26 -5.99 10.13 -2.66
N ASP A 27 -6.61 10.98 -1.83
CA ASP A 27 -8.06 11.06 -1.72
C ASP A 27 -8.77 11.33 -3.05
N LYS A 28 -8.14 12.06 -3.96
CA LYS A 28 -8.68 12.40 -5.28
C LYS A 28 -8.37 11.35 -6.34
N LEU A 29 -7.35 10.53 -6.11
CA LEU A 29 -6.84 9.56 -7.08
C LEU A 29 -7.47 8.17 -6.94
N VAL A 30 -7.94 7.84 -5.74
CA VAL A 30 -8.46 6.51 -5.42
C VAL A 30 -9.97 6.50 -5.20
N HIS A 31 -10.58 5.38 -5.60
CA HIS A 31 -12.00 5.17 -5.45
C HIS A 31 -12.45 5.33 -3.98
N PRO A 32 -13.61 5.92 -3.66
CA PRO A 32 -14.10 6.13 -2.29
C PRO A 32 -14.09 4.85 -1.42
N ASN A 33 -14.43 3.71 -2.02
CA ASN A 33 -14.42 2.39 -1.36
C ASN A 33 -13.00 1.85 -1.05
N GLN A 34 -11.94 2.55 -1.43
CA GLN A 34 -10.59 2.23 -0.96
C GLN A 34 -10.36 2.99 0.35
N CYS A 35 -10.62 2.32 1.48
CA CYS A 35 -10.52 2.94 2.81
C CYS A 35 -9.18 2.68 3.53
N ASN A 36 -8.31 1.84 2.99
CA ASN A 36 -7.02 1.54 3.61
C ASN A 36 -5.95 2.57 3.23
N PHE A 37 -5.12 2.95 4.21
CA PHE A 37 -3.95 3.85 4.05
C PHE A 37 -4.26 5.30 3.66
N ILE A 38 -5.52 5.71 3.76
CA ILE A 38 -5.96 7.09 3.48
C ILE A 38 -6.52 7.68 4.77
N PRO A 39 -6.01 8.84 5.20
CA PRO A 39 -6.42 9.42 6.46
C PRO A 39 -7.87 9.87 6.32
N HIS A 40 -8.64 9.77 7.40
CA HIS A 40 -10.08 10.09 7.43
C HIS A 40 -10.99 9.09 6.68
N ARG A 41 -10.45 8.02 6.08
CA ARG A 41 -11.25 6.86 5.65
C ARG A 41 -11.13 5.75 6.68
N ASN A 42 -12.25 5.20 7.13
CA ASN A 42 -12.24 4.22 8.21
C ASN A 42 -12.18 2.81 7.64
N SER A 43 -11.21 1.99 8.08
CA SER A 43 -11.19 0.57 7.70
C SER A 43 -12.47 -0.18 8.11
N LYS A 44 -13.26 0.34 9.07
CA LYS A 44 -14.58 -0.17 9.42
C LYS A 44 -15.57 -0.12 8.25
N ASP A 45 -15.45 0.85 7.36
CA ASP A 45 -16.35 1.01 6.21
C ASP A 45 -16.22 -0.20 5.26
N ASN A 46 -15.00 -0.71 5.07
CA ASN A 46 -14.76 -1.94 4.30
C ASN A 46 -15.40 -3.18 4.92
N VAL A 47 -15.47 -3.25 6.26
CA VAL A 47 -16.12 -4.37 6.96
C VAL A 47 -17.62 -4.34 6.73
N ILE A 48 -18.22 -3.15 6.79
CA ILE A 48 -19.66 -2.95 6.52
C ILE A 48 -19.98 -3.34 5.07
N ILE A 49 -19.21 -2.84 4.10
CA ILE A 49 -19.38 -3.18 2.68
C ILE A 49 -19.25 -4.70 2.48
N PHE A 50 -18.27 -5.35 3.10
CA PHE A 50 -18.12 -6.81 3.01
C PHE A 50 -19.33 -7.55 3.59
N GLN A 51 -19.84 -7.11 4.74
CA GLN A 51 -21.04 -7.69 5.36
C GLN A 51 -22.26 -7.53 4.47
N GLU A 52 -22.45 -6.37 3.83
CA GLU A 52 -23.53 -6.13 2.86
C GLU A 52 -23.42 -7.04 1.64
N VAL A 53 -22.22 -7.18 1.07
CA VAL A 53 -21.97 -8.08 -0.06
C VAL A 53 -22.31 -9.53 0.31
N VAL A 54 -21.84 -10.01 1.47
CA VAL A 54 -22.15 -11.37 1.95
C VAL A 54 -23.65 -11.54 2.21
N HIS A 55 -24.29 -10.55 2.82
CA HIS A 55 -25.72 -10.58 3.10
C HIS A 55 -26.54 -10.62 1.80
N PHE A 56 -26.19 -9.78 0.83
CA PHE A 56 -26.80 -9.74 -0.48
C PHE A 56 -26.67 -11.08 -1.21
N MET A 57 -25.47 -11.67 -1.21
CA MET A 57 -25.22 -12.99 -1.81
C MET A 57 -26.07 -14.08 -1.16
N ARG A 58 -26.26 -14.04 0.17
CA ARG A 58 -27.10 -15.00 0.90
C ARG A 58 -28.59 -14.84 0.59
N TYR A 59 -29.09 -13.60 0.51
CA TYR A 59 -30.54 -13.34 0.42
C TYR A 59 -31.07 -13.31 -1.02
N LYS A 60 -30.27 -12.87 -2.00
CA LYS A 60 -30.69 -12.79 -3.43
C LYS A 60 -30.42 -14.07 -4.23
N SER A 61 -29.91 -15.13 -3.60
CA SER A 61 -29.58 -16.41 -4.25
C SER A 61 -30.81 -17.29 -4.53
N ARG A 62 -31.78 -16.80 -5.31
CA ARG A 62 -32.96 -17.60 -5.73
C ARG A 62 -32.83 -18.22 -7.13
N ARG A 63 -31.90 -17.77 -8.00
CA ARG A 63 -31.80 -18.28 -9.39
C ARG A 63 -30.39 -18.40 -9.98
N LYS A 64 -29.39 -17.66 -9.50
CA LYS A 64 -27.98 -17.77 -9.93
C LYS A 64 -27.09 -17.70 -8.69
N GLY A 65 -26.09 -18.58 -8.60
CA GLY A 65 -25.09 -18.54 -7.55
C GLY A 65 -24.21 -17.30 -7.68
N TRP A 66 -23.85 -16.68 -6.56
CA TRP A 66 -22.95 -15.54 -6.51
C TRP A 66 -21.56 -15.98 -6.04
N MET A 67 -20.51 -15.33 -6.55
CA MET A 67 -19.12 -15.57 -6.15
C MET A 67 -18.49 -14.25 -5.71
N ALA A 68 -17.78 -14.29 -4.58
CA ALA A 68 -16.94 -13.20 -4.14
C ALA A 68 -15.48 -13.51 -4.49
N LEU A 69 -14.80 -12.59 -5.17
CA LEU A 69 -13.36 -12.68 -5.43
C LEU A 69 -12.61 -11.76 -4.46
N LYS A 70 -11.79 -12.35 -3.60
CA LYS A 70 -10.87 -11.60 -2.73
C LYS A 70 -9.49 -11.59 -3.35
N ILE A 71 -8.99 -10.40 -3.68
CA ILE A 71 -7.62 -10.19 -4.15
C ILE A 71 -6.76 -9.75 -2.96
N ASP A 72 -5.71 -10.52 -2.68
CA ASP A 72 -4.77 -10.25 -1.59
C ASP A 72 -3.57 -9.46 -2.13
N LEU A 73 -3.53 -8.16 -1.84
CA LEU A 73 -2.46 -7.26 -2.29
C LEU A 73 -1.14 -7.47 -1.52
N GLU A 74 -1.15 -8.08 -0.32
CA GLU A 74 0.08 -8.34 0.42
C GLU A 74 1.02 -9.27 -0.37
N LYS A 75 0.44 -10.22 -1.11
CA LYS A 75 1.19 -11.10 -2.02
C LYS A 75 1.70 -10.39 -3.28
N VAL A 76 1.03 -9.31 -3.70
CA VAL A 76 1.38 -8.55 -4.91
C VAL A 76 2.55 -7.61 -4.64
N TYR A 77 2.62 -7.01 -3.45
CA TYR A 77 3.71 -6.08 -3.10
C TYR A 77 5.10 -6.73 -3.21
N ASN A 78 5.25 -8.02 -2.90
CA ASN A 78 6.52 -8.74 -3.04
C ASN A 78 6.95 -9.01 -4.49
N ARG A 79 6.03 -8.86 -5.46
CA ARG A 79 6.26 -9.17 -6.89
C ARG A 79 6.18 -7.95 -7.78
N LEU A 80 5.94 -6.77 -7.20
CA LEU A 80 5.69 -5.56 -7.93
C LEU A 80 7.01 -5.03 -8.53
N LYS A 81 7.01 -4.77 -9.84
CA LYS A 81 8.18 -4.20 -10.53
C LYS A 81 8.31 -2.73 -10.17
N TRP A 82 9.49 -2.28 -9.75
CA TRP A 82 9.71 -0.87 -9.43
C TRP A 82 9.41 0.08 -10.61
N SER A 83 9.66 -0.36 -11.85
CA SER A 83 9.32 0.40 -13.05
C SER A 83 7.84 0.75 -13.11
N PHE A 84 6.96 -0.19 -12.73
CA PHE A 84 5.52 0.03 -12.67
C PHE A 84 5.15 1.13 -11.66
N VAL A 85 5.82 1.20 -10.50
CA VAL A 85 5.63 2.30 -9.54
C VAL A 85 6.00 3.62 -10.19
N LYS A 86 7.16 3.69 -10.84
CA LYS A 86 7.65 4.92 -11.47
C LYS A 86 6.69 5.41 -12.57
N GLU A 87 6.26 4.51 -13.45
CA GLU A 87 5.29 4.78 -14.51
C GLU A 87 3.96 5.27 -13.92
N THR A 88 3.44 4.59 -12.91
CA THR A 88 2.19 4.99 -12.24
C THR A 88 2.29 6.40 -11.66
N LEU A 89 3.42 6.77 -11.04
CA LEU A 89 3.62 8.12 -10.50
C LEU A 89 3.72 9.19 -11.59
N HIS A 90 4.23 8.83 -12.78
CA HIS A 90 4.20 9.70 -13.97
C HIS A 90 2.77 9.89 -14.49
N ASP A 91 1.98 8.82 -14.56
CA ASP A 91 0.60 8.85 -15.09
C ASP A 91 -0.35 9.67 -14.23
N ILE A 92 -0.11 9.76 -12.92
CA ILE A 92 -0.84 10.66 -12.01
C ILE A 92 -0.25 12.09 -11.95
N TYR A 93 0.65 12.42 -12.87
CA TYR A 93 1.24 13.75 -13.06
C TYR A 93 1.95 14.33 -11.82
N LEU A 94 2.61 13.49 -11.02
CA LEU A 94 3.43 14.00 -9.92
C LEU A 94 4.70 14.70 -10.43
N PRO A 95 5.24 15.68 -9.69
CA PRO A 95 6.44 16.39 -10.11
C PRO A 95 7.63 15.43 -10.33
N HIS A 96 8.34 15.56 -11.44
CA HIS A 96 9.51 14.73 -11.78
C HIS A 96 10.50 14.57 -10.63
N LYS A 97 10.84 15.68 -9.96
CA LYS A 97 11.73 15.66 -8.78
C LYS A 97 11.22 14.76 -7.65
N PHE A 98 9.90 14.73 -7.41
CA PHE A 98 9.31 13.85 -6.41
C PHE A 98 9.43 12.38 -6.83
N ILE A 99 9.12 12.08 -8.10
CA ILE A 99 9.23 10.74 -8.67
C ILE A 99 10.67 10.23 -8.59
N ASP A 100 11.66 11.06 -8.91
CA ASP A 100 13.08 10.70 -8.85
C ASP A 100 13.56 10.42 -7.43
N ILE A 101 13.08 11.18 -6.44
CA ILE A 101 13.37 10.93 -5.02
C ILE A 101 12.76 9.58 -4.60
N VAL A 102 11.49 9.32 -4.95
CA VAL A 102 10.82 8.05 -4.64
C VAL A 102 11.54 6.88 -5.32
N TRP A 103 11.91 7.02 -6.60
CA TRP A 103 12.67 6.04 -7.37
C TRP A 103 14.00 5.72 -6.70
N THR A 104 14.74 6.76 -6.30
CA THR A 104 16.01 6.60 -5.59
C THR A 104 15.81 5.86 -4.29
N CYS A 105 14.78 6.19 -3.50
CA CYS A 105 14.48 5.47 -2.26
C CYS A 105 14.23 3.98 -2.48
N ILE A 106 13.39 3.61 -3.46
CA ILE A 106 13.06 2.20 -3.72
C ILE A 106 14.19 1.41 -4.40
N SER A 107 15.06 2.06 -5.18
CA SER A 107 16.18 1.40 -5.87
C SER A 107 17.43 1.27 -5.01
N THR A 108 17.61 2.14 -4.01
CA THR A 108 18.83 2.19 -3.16
C THR A 108 18.63 1.58 -1.78
N SER A 109 17.44 1.07 -1.47
CA SER A 109 17.15 0.45 -0.17
C SER A 109 17.94 -0.84 0.04
N ASN A 110 19.22 -0.71 0.39
CA ASN A 110 20.04 -1.77 0.94
C ASN A 110 19.64 -1.93 2.41
N LEU A 111 18.82 -2.93 2.69
CA LEU A 111 18.57 -3.37 4.05
C LEU A 111 19.88 -4.00 4.58
N CYS A 112 20.72 -3.20 5.23
CA CYS A 112 21.76 -3.76 6.09
C CYS A 112 21.08 -4.53 7.23
N MET A 113 20.96 -5.85 7.06
CA MET A 113 20.59 -6.75 8.13
C MET A 113 21.77 -6.83 9.10
N LEU A 114 21.73 -6.03 10.16
CA LEU A 114 22.67 -6.14 11.26
C LEU A 114 22.24 -7.37 12.08
N TRP A 115 22.84 -8.52 11.78
CA TRP A 115 22.75 -9.70 12.64
C TRP A 115 23.58 -9.40 13.89
N ASN A 116 22.92 -8.99 14.97
CA ASN A 116 23.53 -9.10 16.30
C ASN A 116 23.66 -10.59 16.61
N VAL A 117 24.79 -11.19 16.23
CA VAL A 117 25.27 -12.43 16.83
C VAL A 117 25.76 -12.03 18.23
N ILE A 118 24.85 -12.08 19.20
CA ILE A 118 25.24 -12.25 20.59
C ILE A 118 25.15 -13.75 20.84
N SER A 119 26.30 -14.41 20.88
CA SER A 119 26.52 -15.65 21.60
C SER A 119 28.02 -15.72 21.92
N PRO A 120 28.43 -16.20 23.10
CA PRO A 120 27.65 -16.82 24.18
C PRO A 120 27.36 -15.88 25.37
#